data_AF-A0A955II95-F1
#
_entry.id   AF-A0A955II95-F1
#
_cell.length_a   1.000
_cell.length_b   1.000
_cell.length_c   1.000
_cell.angle_alpha   90.00
_cell.angle_beta   90.00
_cell.angle_gamma   90.00
#
_symmetry.space_group_name_H-M   'P 1'
#
loop_
_entity.id
_entity.type
_entity.pdbx_description
1 polymer ?
#
loop_
_entity_poly.entity_id
_entity_poly.type
_entity_poly.pdbx_seq_one_letter_code
_entity_poly.pdbx_strand_id
1 'polypeptide(L)'
;MATKTPTAPKTRRAPKRLWLEAAATHPAPAGTSPLTLTGTAEITAIAAGAGGKEGEKAVPRFKMLADTGGAMRVAGWRHPVVLDLAGLSVPSQNRPIRFAHDPAAGVGHTDAIRVEGGQLVATGVISRDTATAREVVASSRNGFPWQASVGASVEEFEFIRESQKAIVNGLEFSGPINVVRKATLGEISFVDLGADGRTSASIAAQQGANGGGSDDGGSTGDELDQSGNVAALRAEALAETNRIAAVRRICGGKHLDIEAQAIRDGWDATRTELEVLRASRPKAPAIHAPDTSITSEVLEAACFQSAKLEGLETVCSAQALEVAAKRFQSGLGLQELLIEAAIANGYTGRTFRDSRRVLEAAFGRGIEAGMTIIDVGGILSNVANKFLLEGFFSVERVWRSICAVRNVSDFKTVTSYRLVGKDQYEQVAPGGELKHGSLGEETYSNKADTYGLMLAIDRRDIINDDLGAITTVPRKLGAGSGKTINEVFWTTFLANSGFFTAGNKNFISGADTVLSIDGLTKAEVTFMDQVDKDGKPIGVLPQVLLVPTALSAMGSQL
;
A
#
# COMPACT_ATOMS: atom_id res chain seq x y z
N MET A 1 -63.50 40.87 5.70
CA MET A 1 -64.52 40.98 4.64
C MET A 1 -64.00 40.21 3.43
N ALA A 2 -64.44 38.98 3.16
CA ALA A 2 -65.71 38.60 2.49
C ALA A 2 -65.76 39.17 1.05
N THR A 3 -66.00 38.45 -0.06
CA THR A 3 -66.60 37.12 -0.35
C THR A 3 -66.45 36.90 -1.88
N LYS A 4 -65.96 35.74 -2.35
CA LYS A 4 -66.66 34.54 -2.89
C LYS A 4 -67.34 34.64 -4.29
N THR A 5 -66.83 33.73 -5.13
CA THR A 5 -67.29 33.01 -6.37
C THR A 5 -68.76 32.53 -6.38
N PRO A 6 -69.35 32.02 -7.50
CA PRO A 6 -69.13 30.65 -8.06
C PRO A 6 -69.30 30.56 -9.62
N THR A 7 -69.05 29.47 -10.37
CA THR A 7 -69.73 28.14 -10.40
C THR A 7 -69.02 27.12 -11.33
N ALA A 8 -69.07 25.83 -10.96
CA ALA A 8 -68.74 24.62 -11.75
C ALA A 8 -70.02 23.84 -12.15
N PRO A 9 -69.98 22.77 -12.98
CA PRO A 9 -69.98 21.37 -12.46
C PRO A 9 -69.18 20.33 -13.33
N LYS A 10 -68.47 19.32 -12.75
CA LYS A 10 -68.79 17.86 -12.57
C LYS A 10 -69.06 17.08 -13.90
N THR A 11 -68.60 15.84 -14.22
CA THR A 11 -68.06 14.67 -13.48
C THR A 11 -67.72 13.48 -14.42
N ARG A 12 -66.74 12.63 -14.00
CA ARG A 12 -66.70 11.13 -13.97
C ARG A 12 -66.44 10.22 -15.21
N ARG A 13 -65.44 9.34 -14.98
CA ARG A 13 -65.34 7.85 -15.13
C ARG A 13 -64.95 7.20 -16.48
N ALA A 14 -63.85 6.44 -16.43
CA ALA A 14 -63.34 5.46 -17.41
C ALA A 14 -64.24 4.22 -17.58
N PRO A 15 -64.12 3.40 -18.67
CA PRO A 15 -63.37 2.14 -18.53
C PRO A 15 -62.75 1.49 -19.82
N LYS A 16 -61.76 0.61 -19.59
CA LYS A 16 -61.52 -0.76 -20.13
C LYS A 16 -61.42 -1.08 -21.66
N ARG A 17 -60.26 -1.68 -21.97
CA ARG A 17 -59.98 -2.98 -22.65
C ARG A 17 -60.02 -3.13 -24.20
N LEU A 18 -58.84 -3.57 -24.68
CA LEU A 18 -58.47 -4.49 -25.77
C LEU A 18 -59.57 -5.15 -26.62
N TRP A 19 -59.35 -5.14 -27.94
CA TRP A 19 -59.52 -6.30 -28.84
C TRP A 19 -58.39 -6.32 -29.90
N LEU A 20 -57.98 -7.54 -30.27
CA LEU A 20 -56.78 -7.98 -31.00
C LEU A 20 -56.93 -8.03 -32.54
N GLU A 21 -55.76 -8.12 -33.21
CA GLU A 21 -55.45 -8.82 -34.48
C GLU A 21 -56.00 -8.25 -35.83
N ALA A 22 -55.36 -8.36 -37.00
CA ALA A 22 -54.13 -9.02 -37.46
C ALA A 22 -53.49 -8.33 -38.72
N ALA A 23 -52.18 -8.58 -38.91
CA ALA A 23 -51.27 -8.41 -40.06
C ALA A 23 -51.80 -7.98 -41.45
N ALA A 24 -51.05 -7.08 -42.14
CA ALA A 24 -50.04 -7.49 -43.15
C ALA A 24 -49.37 -6.30 -43.90
N THR A 25 -48.04 -6.39 -43.99
CA THR A 25 -47.09 -5.93 -45.03
C THR A 25 -46.53 -4.49 -45.08
N HIS A 26 -45.20 -4.46 -45.22
CA HIS A 26 -44.21 -3.39 -44.99
C HIS A 26 -44.07 -2.31 -46.09
N PRO A 27 -43.47 -1.15 -45.74
CA PRO A 27 -42.41 -0.56 -46.56
C PRO A 27 -41.11 -0.23 -45.79
N ALA A 28 -40.00 -0.18 -46.53
CA ALA A 28 -38.63 0.08 -46.08
C ALA A 28 -38.30 1.61 -45.96
N PRO A 29 -37.33 2.01 -45.12
CA PRO A 29 -37.14 3.41 -44.71
C PRO A 29 -36.04 4.18 -45.47
N ALA A 30 -36.17 5.51 -45.38
CA ALA A 30 -35.32 6.54 -45.95
C ALA A 30 -34.14 6.98 -45.05
N GLY A 31 -33.08 7.44 -45.72
CA GLY A 31 -31.98 8.35 -45.33
C GLY A 31 -31.64 8.62 -43.86
N THR A 32 -30.43 8.23 -43.45
CA THR A 32 -29.73 8.68 -42.23
C THR A 32 -28.67 9.73 -42.54
N SER A 33 -28.68 10.85 -41.81
CA SER A 33 -27.63 11.88 -41.80
C SER A 33 -26.26 11.30 -41.39
N PRO A 34 -25.13 11.82 -41.91
CA PRO A 34 -23.82 11.31 -41.57
C PRO A 34 -23.45 11.59 -40.10
N LEU A 35 -23.08 10.52 -39.39
CA LEU A 35 -22.50 10.54 -38.05
C LEU A 35 -21.07 11.11 -38.12
N THR A 36 -20.87 12.31 -37.58
CA THR A 36 -19.54 12.86 -37.32
C THR A 36 -18.99 12.21 -36.05
N LEU A 37 -18.04 11.28 -36.19
CA LEU A 37 -17.27 10.72 -35.07
C LEU A 37 -15.95 11.47 -34.97
N THR A 38 -15.87 12.44 -34.07
CA THR A 38 -14.60 13.04 -33.63
C THR A 38 -13.99 12.15 -32.55
N GLY A 39 -12.86 11.52 -32.82
CA GLY A 39 -12.03 10.85 -31.82
C GLY A 39 -10.79 11.68 -31.53
N THR A 40 -10.60 12.11 -30.28
CA THR A 40 -9.36 12.72 -29.81
C THR A 40 -8.41 11.60 -29.35
N ALA A 41 -7.28 11.45 -30.03
CA ALA A 41 -6.15 10.66 -29.53
C ALA A 41 -5.10 11.62 -28.96
N GLU A 42 -4.88 11.57 -27.64
CA GLU A 42 -3.76 12.29 -27.02
C GLU A 42 -2.49 11.42 -27.11
N ILE A 43 -1.60 11.76 -28.04
CA ILE A 43 -0.22 11.26 -28.04
C ILE A 43 0.56 12.15 -27.08
N THR A 44 0.78 11.70 -25.84
CA THR A 44 1.71 12.40 -24.94
C THR A 44 3.14 11.98 -25.28
N ALA A 45 3.84 12.79 -26.08
CA ALA A 45 5.29 12.68 -26.20
C ALA A 45 5.94 13.31 -24.95
N ILE A 46 6.72 12.52 -24.20
CA ILE A 46 7.52 13.02 -23.08
C ILE A 46 8.93 13.30 -23.63
N ALA A 47 9.32 14.57 -23.67
CA ALA A 47 10.68 14.95 -24.05
C ALA A 47 11.69 14.41 -23.01
N ALA A 48 12.75 13.74 -23.47
CA ALA A 48 13.95 13.57 -22.68
C ALA A 48 14.53 14.97 -22.40
N GLY A 49 14.74 15.32 -21.13
CA GLY A 49 15.10 16.68 -20.74
C GLY A 49 16.32 17.22 -21.48
N ALA A 50 16.14 18.36 -22.15
CA ALA A 50 17.23 19.17 -22.70
C ALA A 50 17.91 19.92 -21.54
N GLY A 51 19.05 19.43 -21.06
CA GLY A 51 19.79 20.13 -20.00
C GLY A 51 21.06 19.47 -19.44
N GLY A 52 21.38 18.22 -19.81
CA GLY A 52 22.60 17.56 -19.32
C GLY A 52 23.81 17.82 -20.21
N LYS A 53 24.95 18.19 -19.62
CA LYS A 53 26.26 18.20 -20.29
C LYS A 53 26.58 16.78 -20.79
N GLU A 54 27.24 16.66 -21.95
CA GLU A 54 27.67 15.38 -22.51
C GLU A 54 28.41 14.53 -21.45
N GLY A 55 27.81 13.39 -21.08
CA GLY A 55 28.42 12.40 -20.17
C GLY A 55 27.55 11.96 -18.98
N GLU A 56 26.50 12.68 -18.59
CA GLU A 56 25.60 12.26 -17.50
C GLU A 56 24.44 11.37 -18.00
N LYS A 57 24.24 10.21 -17.37
CA LYS A 57 23.05 9.37 -17.62
C LYS A 57 21.80 10.13 -17.16
N ALA A 58 20.97 10.56 -18.11
CA ALA A 58 19.70 11.22 -17.80
C ALA A 58 18.79 10.31 -16.96
N VAL A 59 18.25 10.85 -15.86
CA VAL A 59 17.32 10.13 -14.98
C VAL A 59 15.97 9.93 -15.70
N PRO A 60 15.41 8.70 -15.74
CA PRO A 60 14.14 8.45 -16.42
C PRO A 60 12.99 9.30 -15.85
N ARG A 61 12.14 9.80 -16.74
CA ARG A 61 10.95 10.60 -16.39
C ARG A 61 9.67 9.80 -16.53
N PHE A 62 8.70 10.05 -15.67
CA PHE A 62 7.38 9.43 -15.72
C PHE A 62 6.25 10.47 -15.85
N LYS A 63 5.11 10.02 -16.38
CA LYS A 63 3.81 10.69 -16.31
C LYS A 63 2.76 9.70 -15.82
N MET A 64 1.90 10.15 -14.92
CA MET A 64 0.81 9.39 -14.32
C MET A 64 -0.51 10.15 -14.45
N LEU A 65 -1.56 9.43 -14.85
CA LEU A 65 -2.93 9.76 -14.52
C LEU A 65 -3.24 9.07 -13.19
N ALA A 66 -3.07 9.80 -12.09
CA ALA A 66 -3.08 9.27 -10.72
C ALA A 66 -4.48 9.05 -10.16
N ASP A 67 -5.47 9.83 -10.60
CA ASP A 67 -6.88 9.69 -10.23
C ASP A 67 -7.75 10.21 -11.38
N THR A 68 -8.78 9.46 -11.80
CA THR A 68 -9.66 9.87 -12.92
C THR A 68 -10.89 10.67 -12.48
N GLY A 69 -10.99 10.99 -11.20
CA GLY A 69 -12.16 11.58 -10.55
C GLY A 69 -13.32 10.61 -10.37
N GLY A 70 -13.10 9.32 -10.66
CA GLY A 70 -14.12 8.27 -10.68
C GLY A 70 -14.39 7.61 -9.33
N ALA A 71 -15.48 6.84 -9.26
CA ALA A 71 -15.79 6.02 -8.10
C ALA A 71 -14.89 4.78 -8.05
N MET A 72 -14.24 4.56 -6.92
CA MET A 72 -13.31 3.46 -6.69
C MET A 72 -13.69 2.63 -5.46
N ARG A 73 -13.28 1.35 -5.44
CA ARG A 73 -13.40 0.52 -4.25
C ARG A 73 -12.08 0.55 -3.48
N VAL A 74 -12.13 1.07 -2.26
CA VAL A 74 -10.97 1.21 -1.39
C VAL A 74 -11.13 0.29 -0.18
N ALA A 75 -10.08 -0.44 0.17
CA ALA A 75 -10.07 -1.30 1.35
C ALA A 75 -10.43 -0.48 2.61
N GLY A 76 -11.26 -1.06 3.49
CA GLY A 76 -11.75 -0.39 4.70
C GLY A 76 -13.01 0.45 4.51
N TRP A 77 -13.43 0.74 3.26
CA TRP A 77 -14.68 1.45 2.98
C TRP A 77 -15.78 0.50 2.50
N ARG A 78 -16.94 0.55 3.16
CA ARG A 78 -18.09 -0.32 2.83
C ARG A 78 -18.71 0.00 1.46
N HIS A 79 -18.75 1.27 1.09
CA HIS A 79 -19.30 1.77 -0.16
C HIS A 79 -18.19 2.40 -1.01
N PRO A 80 -18.36 2.50 -2.34
CA PRO A 80 -17.36 3.14 -3.19
C PRO A 80 -17.02 4.55 -2.70
N VAL A 81 -15.81 5.00 -3.04
CA VAL A 81 -15.27 6.29 -2.65
C VAL A 81 -14.98 7.10 -3.91
N VAL A 82 -15.26 8.40 -3.87
CA VAL A 82 -14.81 9.38 -4.87
C VAL A 82 -13.99 10.42 -4.12
N LEU A 83 -12.82 10.75 -4.65
CA LEU A 83 -11.99 11.84 -4.12
C LEU A 83 -12.41 13.16 -4.79
N ASP A 84 -12.89 14.13 -4.02
CA ASP A 84 -13.17 15.47 -4.54
C ASP A 84 -11.86 16.24 -4.70
N LEU A 85 -11.39 16.38 -5.94
CA LEU A 85 -10.09 17.00 -6.24
C LEU A 85 -10.08 18.50 -5.93
N ALA A 86 -11.25 19.14 -5.84
CA ALA A 86 -11.34 20.54 -5.42
C ALA A 86 -10.96 20.74 -3.94
N GLY A 87 -11.15 19.69 -3.12
CA GLY A 87 -10.79 19.69 -1.70
C GLY A 87 -9.50 18.93 -1.38
N LEU A 88 -8.75 18.50 -2.40
CA LEU A 88 -7.46 17.83 -2.22
C LEU A 88 -6.34 18.85 -1.98
N SER A 89 -5.76 18.83 -0.79
CA SER A 89 -4.57 19.60 -0.45
C SER A 89 -3.30 18.89 -0.93
N VAL A 90 -2.48 19.58 -1.72
CA VAL A 90 -1.16 19.08 -2.16
C VAL A 90 -0.07 19.90 -1.44
N PRO A 91 0.47 19.41 -0.32
CA PRO A 91 1.35 20.21 0.54
C PRO A 91 2.72 20.50 -0.09
N SER A 92 3.10 19.73 -1.11
CA SER A 92 4.34 19.91 -1.88
C SER A 92 4.17 19.29 -3.26
N GLN A 93 4.73 19.95 -4.29
CA GLN A 93 4.83 19.39 -5.64
C GLN A 93 5.85 18.25 -5.72
N ASN A 94 6.77 18.18 -4.75
CA ASN A 94 7.69 17.07 -4.57
C ASN A 94 7.08 16.06 -3.59
N ARG A 95 6.25 15.15 -4.11
CA ARG A 95 5.72 13.98 -3.39
C ARG A 95 6.50 12.72 -3.75
N PRO A 96 6.75 11.82 -2.78
CA PRO A 96 7.42 10.56 -3.04
C PRO A 96 6.57 9.69 -3.99
N ILE A 97 7.26 9.02 -4.92
CA ILE A 97 6.68 7.93 -5.71
C ILE A 97 7.12 6.59 -5.15
N ARG A 98 6.16 5.70 -4.93
CA ARG A 98 6.38 4.35 -4.39
C ARG A 98 5.90 3.29 -5.36
N PHE A 99 6.12 2.03 -4.99
CA PHE A 99 5.52 0.87 -5.59
C PHE A 99 4.54 0.26 -4.58
N ALA A 100 3.33 -0.07 -5.02
CA ALA A 100 2.32 -0.76 -4.21
C ALA A 100 2.02 -0.08 -2.83
N HIS A 101 2.14 1.24 -2.74
CA HIS A 101 1.98 2.03 -1.50
C HIS A 101 2.99 1.72 -0.38
N ASP A 102 3.98 0.84 -0.61
CA ASP A 102 4.95 0.42 0.41
C ASP A 102 5.96 1.54 0.71
N PRO A 103 6.05 2.04 1.96
CA PRO A 103 7.04 3.03 2.37
C PRO A 103 8.50 2.62 2.14
N ALA A 104 8.81 1.32 2.12
CA ALA A 104 10.14 0.80 1.85
C ALA A 104 10.46 0.75 0.35
N ALA A 105 9.44 0.56 -0.50
CA ALA A 105 9.58 0.39 -1.96
C ALA A 105 9.52 1.73 -2.72
N GLY A 106 10.46 2.64 -2.43
CA GLY A 106 10.50 3.93 -3.11
C GLY A 106 11.09 3.86 -4.52
N VAL A 107 10.48 4.59 -5.44
CA VAL A 107 10.81 4.64 -6.87
C VAL A 107 11.41 6.00 -7.27
N GLY A 108 10.82 7.10 -6.80
CA GLY A 108 11.22 8.43 -7.22
C GLY A 108 10.48 9.54 -6.50
N HIS A 109 10.33 10.68 -7.17
CA HIS A 109 9.48 11.77 -6.70
C HIS A 109 8.83 12.51 -7.88
N THR A 110 7.70 13.15 -7.60
CA THR A 110 7.03 14.09 -8.50
C THR A 110 7.78 15.42 -8.56
N ASP A 111 7.67 16.11 -9.69
CA ASP A 111 8.07 17.52 -9.85
C ASP A 111 6.88 18.43 -10.19
N ALA A 112 5.77 17.85 -10.68
CA ALA A 112 4.50 18.54 -10.84
C ALA A 112 3.31 17.61 -10.57
N ILE A 113 2.29 18.17 -9.92
CA ILE A 113 1.01 17.54 -9.61
C ILE A 113 -0.07 18.58 -9.95
N ARG A 114 -0.97 18.22 -10.86
CA ARG A 114 -1.99 19.13 -11.43
C ARG A 114 -3.34 18.44 -11.46
N VAL A 115 -4.39 19.24 -11.31
CA VAL A 115 -5.76 18.81 -11.60
C VAL A 115 -6.12 19.33 -12.98
N GLU A 116 -6.37 18.42 -13.92
CA GLU A 116 -6.68 18.72 -15.32
C GLU A 116 -7.97 18.00 -15.70
N GLY A 117 -9.00 18.73 -16.13
CA GLY A 117 -10.27 18.12 -16.57
C GLY A 117 -11.00 17.27 -15.52
N GLY A 118 -10.82 17.57 -14.23
CA GLY A 118 -11.39 16.76 -13.14
C GLY A 118 -10.58 15.49 -12.82
N GLN A 119 -9.34 15.41 -13.28
CA GLN A 119 -8.42 14.29 -13.07
C GLN A 119 -7.12 14.76 -12.42
N LEU A 120 -6.48 13.91 -11.63
CA LEU A 120 -5.18 14.20 -11.03
C LEU A 120 -4.06 13.65 -11.92
N VAL A 121 -3.22 14.54 -12.44
CA VAL A 121 -2.07 14.21 -13.29
C VAL A 121 -0.79 14.55 -12.54
N ALA A 122 0.19 13.64 -12.57
CA ALA A 122 1.49 13.83 -11.94
C ALA A 122 2.64 13.51 -12.90
N THR A 123 3.70 14.32 -12.86
CA THR A 123 4.97 14.06 -13.56
C THR A 123 6.12 14.05 -12.58
N GLY A 124 7.21 13.39 -12.95
CA GLY A 124 8.42 13.40 -12.14
C GLY A 124 9.54 12.55 -12.69
N VAL A 125 10.46 12.19 -11.80
CA VAL A 125 11.68 11.45 -12.10
C VAL A 125 11.79 10.19 -11.25
N ILE A 126 12.34 9.12 -11.85
CA ILE A 126 12.74 7.89 -11.14
C ILE A 126 14.07 8.16 -10.43
N SER A 127 14.02 8.95 -9.37
CA SER A 127 15.22 9.50 -8.69
C SER A 127 15.85 8.56 -7.65
N ARG A 128 15.28 7.38 -7.40
CA ARG A 128 15.85 6.40 -6.46
C ARG A 128 16.49 5.26 -7.23
N ASP A 129 17.65 4.81 -6.75
CA ASP A 129 18.32 3.61 -7.24
C ASP A 129 17.99 2.41 -6.33
N THR A 130 16.75 1.94 -6.40
CA THR A 130 16.29 0.74 -5.69
C THR A 130 16.09 -0.41 -6.67
N ALA A 131 16.03 -1.65 -6.17
CA ALA A 131 15.67 -2.80 -7.01
C ALA A 131 14.29 -2.58 -7.66
N THR A 132 13.33 -2.08 -6.88
CA THR A 132 11.98 -1.76 -7.35
C THR A 132 11.96 -0.66 -8.41
N ALA A 133 12.73 0.42 -8.25
CA ALA A 133 12.82 1.47 -9.27
C ALA A 133 13.36 0.91 -10.60
N ARG A 134 14.36 0.01 -10.53
CA ARG A 134 14.92 -0.66 -11.71
C ARG A 134 13.90 -1.60 -12.36
N GLU A 135 13.12 -2.33 -11.57
CA GLU A 135 12.04 -3.18 -12.05
C GLU A 135 10.94 -2.37 -12.75
N VAL A 136 10.44 -1.30 -12.13
CA VAL A 136 9.41 -0.42 -12.72
C VAL A 136 9.87 0.12 -14.08
N VAL A 137 11.13 0.55 -14.19
CA VAL A 137 11.73 1.00 -15.46
C VAL A 137 11.86 -0.14 -16.46
N ALA A 138 12.37 -1.31 -16.05
CA ALA A 138 12.54 -2.47 -16.94
C ALA A 138 11.20 -2.99 -17.48
N SER A 139 10.21 -3.15 -16.60
CA SER A 139 8.85 -3.58 -16.97
C SER A 139 8.16 -2.56 -17.87
N SER A 140 8.34 -1.25 -17.61
CA SER A 140 7.82 -0.20 -18.51
C SER A 140 8.44 -0.29 -19.91
N ARG A 141 9.74 -0.58 -20.02
CA ARG A 141 10.42 -0.80 -21.32
C ARG A 141 9.87 -2.02 -22.05
N ASN A 142 9.46 -3.03 -21.31
CA ASN A 142 8.82 -4.23 -21.86
C ASN A 142 7.34 -4.02 -22.23
N GLY A 143 6.79 -2.81 -22.03
CA GLY A 143 5.40 -2.48 -22.34
C GLY A 143 4.40 -2.89 -21.25
N PHE A 144 4.84 -3.09 -20.01
CA PHE A 144 3.93 -3.38 -18.90
C PHE A 144 2.96 -2.19 -18.66
N PRO A 145 1.64 -2.43 -18.63
CA PRO A 145 0.64 -1.36 -18.55
C PRO A 145 0.40 -0.93 -17.10
N TRP A 146 1.39 -0.23 -16.52
CA TRP A 146 1.30 0.25 -15.14
C TRP A 146 0.07 1.14 -14.91
N GLN A 147 -0.58 0.92 -13.77
CA GLN A 147 -1.60 1.83 -13.21
C GLN A 147 -0.97 2.72 -12.13
N ALA A 148 -1.74 3.71 -11.68
CA ALA A 148 -1.34 4.61 -10.61
C ALA A 148 -2.37 4.58 -9.48
N SER A 149 -1.94 4.89 -8.27
CA SER A 149 -2.84 4.99 -7.13
C SER A 149 -2.37 6.06 -6.16
N VAL A 150 -3.31 6.73 -5.51
CA VAL A 150 -3.07 7.85 -4.61
C VAL A 150 -3.21 7.42 -3.16
N GLY A 151 -2.19 7.71 -2.34
CA GLY A 151 -2.28 7.65 -0.89
C GLY A 151 -2.60 9.03 -0.32
N ALA A 152 -3.81 9.22 0.21
CA ALA A 152 -4.24 10.48 0.82
C ALA A 152 -4.83 10.26 2.22
N SER A 153 -4.61 11.22 3.11
CA SER A 153 -5.22 11.26 4.44
C SER A 153 -6.57 11.96 4.35
N VAL A 154 -7.65 11.24 4.65
CA VAL A 154 -9.02 11.79 4.63
C VAL A 154 -9.25 12.63 5.88
N GLU A 155 -9.70 13.87 5.69
CA GLU A 155 -10.02 14.82 6.76
C GLU A 155 -11.53 14.98 6.92
N GLU A 156 -12.25 15.03 5.79
CA GLU A 156 -13.71 15.19 5.76
C GLU A 156 -14.30 14.36 4.62
N PHE A 157 -15.36 13.62 4.90
CA PHE A 157 -16.12 12.91 3.88
C PHE A 157 -17.62 13.02 4.11
N GLU A 158 -18.37 12.93 3.01
CA GLU A 158 -19.83 12.98 2.96
C GLU A 158 -20.35 11.64 2.43
N PHE A 159 -21.32 11.03 3.11
CA PHE A 159 -21.99 9.84 2.61
C PHE A 159 -23.28 10.21 1.86
N ILE A 160 -23.29 9.98 0.56
CA ILE A 160 -24.45 10.16 -0.30
C ILE A 160 -25.29 8.90 -0.21
N ARG A 161 -26.51 9.02 0.35
CA ARG A 161 -27.40 7.88 0.57
C ARG A 161 -28.02 7.38 -0.74
N GLU A 162 -28.61 6.20 -0.67
CA GLU A 162 -29.42 5.67 -1.76
C GLU A 162 -30.49 6.68 -2.20
N SER A 163 -30.71 6.80 -3.51
CA SER A 163 -31.59 7.81 -4.14
C SER A 163 -31.15 9.27 -4.01
N GLN A 164 -29.98 9.56 -3.42
CA GLN A 164 -29.35 10.89 -3.47
C GLN A 164 -28.28 10.93 -4.57
N LYS A 165 -28.02 12.14 -5.08
CA LYS A 165 -27.03 12.42 -6.12
C LYS A 165 -26.06 13.50 -5.66
N ALA A 166 -24.81 13.41 -6.10
CA ALA A 166 -23.80 14.43 -5.90
C ALA A 166 -23.00 14.64 -7.19
N ILE A 167 -22.64 15.89 -7.48
CA ILE A 167 -21.70 16.22 -8.56
C ILE A 167 -20.33 16.43 -7.92
N VAL A 168 -19.33 15.70 -8.41
CA VAL A 168 -17.95 15.72 -7.91
C VAL A 168 -17.01 15.64 -9.12
N ASN A 169 -15.99 16.48 -9.19
CA ASN A 169 -15.07 16.54 -10.34
C ASN A 169 -15.74 16.70 -11.72
N GLY A 170 -16.93 17.31 -11.78
CA GLY A 170 -17.72 17.43 -13.01
C GLY A 170 -18.51 16.17 -13.41
N LEU A 171 -18.48 15.10 -12.60
CA LEU A 171 -19.23 13.86 -12.80
C LEU A 171 -20.39 13.75 -11.81
N GLU A 172 -21.54 13.24 -12.26
CA GLU A 172 -22.68 12.94 -11.39
C GLU A 172 -22.58 11.51 -10.83
N PHE A 173 -22.66 11.38 -9.51
CA PHE A 173 -22.68 10.11 -8.79
C PHE A 173 -24.01 9.92 -8.08
N SER A 174 -24.56 8.70 -8.13
CA SER A 174 -25.73 8.29 -7.35
C SER A 174 -25.31 7.40 -6.19
N GLY A 175 -25.87 7.63 -4.99
CA GLY A 175 -25.56 6.85 -3.81
C GLY A 175 -26.09 5.40 -3.85
N PRO A 176 -25.58 4.50 -2.99
CA PRO A 176 -24.73 4.78 -1.83
C PRO A 176 -23.24 4.92 -2.17
N ILE A 177 -22.66 6.09 -1.89
CA ILE A 177 -21.25 6.41 -2.19
C ILE A 177 -20.66 7.38 -1.17
N ASN A 178 -19.38 7.25 -0.84
CA ASN A 178 -18.65 8.22 -0.02
C ASN A 178 -17.94 9.22 -0.93
N VAL A 179 -18.12 10.50 -0.66
CA VAL A 179 -17.38 11.58 -1.32
C VAL A 179 -16.42 12.17 -0.31
N VAL A 180 -15.12 11.98 -0.51
CA VAL A 180 -14.07 12.61 0.32
C VAL A 180 -13.97 14.07 -0.09
N ARG A 181 -14.51 14.97 0.73
CA ARG A 181 -14.59 16.41 0.48
C ARG A 181 -13.31 17.15 0.84
N LYS A 182 -12.54 16.63 1.80
CA LYS A 182 -11.20 17.16 2.13
C LYS A 182 -10.24 16.02 2.41
N ALA A 183 -9.08 16.09 1.79
CA ALA A 183 -7.97 15.19 2.04
C ALA A 183 -6.64 15.87 1.77
N THR A 184 -5.58 15.37 2.38
CA THR A 184 -4.20 15.78 2.09
C THR A 184 -3.45 14.67 1.35
N LEU A 185 -2.87 15.01 0.19
CA LEU A 185 -2.10 14.10 -0.64
C LEU A 185 -0.78 13.70 0.06
N GLY A 186 -0.63 12.42 0.34
CA GLY A 186 0.56 11.84 0.96
C GLY A 186 1.57 11.33 -0.08
N GLU A 187 1.15 10.47 -1.00
CA GLU A 187 2.03 9.89 -2.02
C GLU A 187 1.26 9.43 -3.26
N ILE A 188 1.98 9.11 -4.33
CA ILE A 188 1.44 8.46 -5.52
C ILE A 188 2.30 7.24 -5.84
N SER A 189 1.68 6.12 -6.18
CA SER A 189 2.36 4.84 -6.39
C SER A 189 2.19 4.29 -7.81
N PHE A 190 3.23 3.63 -8.32
CA PHE A 190 3.09 2.62 -9.38
C PHE A 190 2.43 1.38 -8.78
N VAL A 191 1.41 0.85 -9.47
CA VAL A 191 0.67 -0.35 -9.05
C VAL A 191 0.30 -1.20 -10.27
N ASP A 192 0.24 -2.52 -10.09
CA ASP A 192 -0.28 -3.42 -11.13
C ASP A 192 -1.78 -3.18 -11.37
N LEU A 193 -2.51 -2.87 -10.29
CA LEU A 193 -3.94 -2.58 -10.28
C LEU A 193 -4.23 -1.44 -9.27
N GLY A 194 -4.70 -0.32 -9.78
CA GLY A 194 -5.13 0.83 -8.98
C GLY A 194 -6.52 0.62 -8.40
N ALA A 195 -6.80 1.32 -7.29
CA ALA A 195 -8.16 1.40 -6.76
C ALA A 195 -9.12 2.00 -7.79
N ASP A 196 -8.63 2.97 -8.57
CA ASP A 196 -9.24 3.45 -9.81
C ASP A 196 -8.62 2.72 -11.01
N GLY A 197 -9.37 1.76 -11.56
CA GLY A 197 -8.92 0.91 -12.66
C GLY A 197 -8.76 1.60 -14.02
N ARG A 198 -8.99 2.91 -14.11
CA ARG A 198 -8.79 3.72 -15.33
C ARG A 198 -7.54 4.61 -15.26
N THR A 199 -6.77 4.51 -14.19
CA THR A 199 -5.50 5.21 -14.05
C THR A 199 -4.43 4.63 -14.97
N SER A 200 -3.36 5.38 -15.19
CA SER A 200 -2.22 4.93 -15.98
C SER A 200 -0.91 5.55 -15.51
N ALA A 201 0.19 4.83 -15.71
CA ALA A 201 1.54 5.32 -15.46
C ALA A 201 2.46 4.91 -16.63
N SER A 202 3.30 5.84 -17.08
CA SER A 202 4.22 5.63 -18.20
C SER A 202 5.59 6.24 -17.93
N ILE A 203 6.64 5.64 -18.49
CA ILE A 203 8.03 6.12 -18.40
C ILE A 203 8.53 6.43 -19.81
N ALA A 204 9.18 7.58 -19.98
CA ALA A 204 9.77 7.97 -21.26
C ALA A 204 10.87 6.99 -21.70
N ALA A 205 10.79 6.48 -22.93
CA ALA A 205 11.84 5.67 -23.52
C ALA A 205 13.04 6.54 -23.93
N GLN A 206 14.25 6.12 -23.56
CA GLN A 206 15.48 6.77 -23.99
C GLN A 206 15.97 6.05 -25.26
N GLN A 207 15.84 6.71 -26.42
CA GLN A 207 16.29 6.15 -27.70
C GLN A 207 17.82 6.20 -27.73
N GLY A 208 18.47 5.05 -27.58
CA GLY A 208 19.89 4.89 -27.83
C GLY A 208 20.12 4.92 -29.34
N ALA A 209 20.81 5.96 -29.83
CA ALA A 209 21.24 6.04 -31.22
C ALA A 209 22.17 4.86 -31.54
N ASN A 210 21.75 3.97 -32.43
CA ASN A 210 22.68 3.15 -33.19
C ASN A 210 22.08 2.72 -34.55
N GLY A 211 22.63 3.30 -35.63
CA GLY A 211 22.80 2.62 -36.91
C GLY A 211 21.77 2.88 -38.03
N GLY A 212 22.21 3.60 -39.07
CA GLY A 212 21.96 3.22 -40.47
C GLY A 212 20.99 4.11 -41.24
N GLY A 213 21.53 5.12 -41.93
CA GLY A 213 20.75 6.04 -42.75
C GLY A 213 20.25 5.49 -44.08
N SER A 214 19.31 6.23 -44.67
CA SER A 214 19.33 6.62 -46.09
C SER A 214 18.53 7.90 -46.18
N ASP A 215 19.22 8.95 -46.56
CA ASP A 215 18.69 10.26 -46.92
C ASP A 215 18.12 10.16 -48.34
N ASP A 216 16.92 10.67 -48.58
CA ASP A 216 16.68 11.44 -49.81
C ASP A 216 15.43 12.34 -49.67
N GLY A 217 15.70 13.62 -49.39
CA GLY A 217 15.34 14.72 -50.29
C GLY A 217 13.87 15.01 -50.61
N GLY A 218 13.41 16.20 -50.19
CA GLY A 218 12.42 16.96 -50.97
C GLY A 218 11.44 17.82 -50.17
N SER A 219 11.81 19.08 -49.94
CA SER A 219 10.91 20.16 -49.48
C SER A 219 10.23 20.84 -50.67
N THR A 220 8.92 21.07 -50.58
CA THR A 220 8.14 22.25 -51.05
C THR A 220 6.69 21.98 -50.63
N GLY A 221 5.98 22.81 -49.85
CA GLY A 221 5.57 24.18 -50.14
C GLY A 221 4.04 24.19 -50.29
N ASP A 222 3.35 24.95 -49.44
CA ASP A 222 1.88 25.10 -49.33
C ASP A 222 1.16 25.33 -50.67
N GLU A 223 -0.06 24.80 -50.80
CA GLU A 223 -1.27 25.58 -51.15
C GLU A 223 -2.56 24.71 -51.17
N LEU A 224 -3.63 25.27 -50.61
CA LEU A 224 -4.97 24.69 -50.50
C LEU A 224 -5.68 24.69 -51.88
N ASP A 225 -5.78 23.53 -52.54
CA ASP A 225 -6.65 23.32 -53.70
C ASP A 225 -7.82 22.38 -53.35
N GLN A 226 -9.00 22.96 -53.15
CA GLN A 226 -10.23 22.22 -52.87
C GLN A 226 -10.79 21.44 -54.08
N SER A 227 -10.11 21.40 -55.23
CA SER A 227 -10.48 20.57 -56.39
C SER A 227 -9.71 19.25 -56.49
N GLY A 228 -8.52 19.13 -55.85
CA GLY A 228 -7.72 17.90 -55.79
C GLY A 228 -8.26 16.82 -54.83
N ASN A 229 -9.00 17.24 -53.79
CA ASN A 229 -9.49 16.35 -52.73
C ASN A 229 -10.48 15.28 -53.22
N VAL A 230 -11.26 15.54 -54.27
CA VAL A 230 -12.26 14.55 -54.77
C VAL A 230 -11.60 13.43 -55.59
N ALA A 231 -10.51 13.74 -56.31
CA ALA A 231 -9.77 12.73 -57.06
C ALA A 231 -8.96 11.81 -56.11
N ALA A 232 -8.32 12.39 -55.09
CA ALA A 232 -7.64 11.65 -54.04
C ALA A 232 -8.61 10.76 -53.23
N LEU A 233 -9.77 11.29 -52.81
CA LEU A 233 -10.79 10.49 -52.12
C LEU A 233 -11.30 9.32 -52.97
N ARG A 234 -11.47 9.50 -54.28
CA ARG A 234 -11.90 8.41 -55.19
C ARG A 234 -10.83 7.35 -55.34
N ALA A 235 -9.55 7.74 -55.41
CA ALA A 235 -8.43 6.80 -55.48
C ALA A 235 -8.30 6.01 -54.17
N GLU A 236 -8.45 6.67 -53.02
CA GLU A 236 -8.40 6.05 -51.70
C GLU A 236 -9.61 5.13 -51.46
N ALA A 237 -10.81 5.54 -51.86
CA ALA A 237 -12.00 4.69 -51.79
C ALA A 237 -11.91 3.44 -52.67
N LEU A 238 -11.27 3.55 -53.86
CA LEU A 238 -11.03 2.40 -54.73
C LEU A 238 -9.99 1.44 -54.10
N ALA A 239 -8.92 1.99 -53.54
CA ALA A 239 -7.90 1.20 -52.83
C ALA A 239 -8.50 0.46 -51.63
N GLU A 240 -9.36 1.12 -50.85
CA GLU A 240 -10.03 0.52 -49.70
C GLU A 240 -11.05 -0.55 -50.13
N THR A 241 -11.79 -0.31 -51.22
CA THR A 241 -12.69 -1.32 -51.80
C THR A 241 -11.91 -2.56 -52.24
N ASN A 242 -10.74 -2.38 -52.85
CA ASN A 242 -9.87 -3.48 -53.27
C ASN A 242 -9.29 -4.26 -52.06
N ARG A 243 -8.92 -3.57 -50.97
CA ARG A 243 -8.47 -4.19 -49.72
C ARG A 243 -9.58 -5.03 -49.09
N ILE A 244 -10.78 -4.48 -48.93
CA ILE A 244 -11.94 -5.20 -48.36
C ILE A 244 -12.28 -6.43 -49.22
N ALA A 245 -12.21 -6.31 -50.55
CA ALA A 245 -12.41 -7.45 -51.45
C ALA A 245 -11.35 -8.54 -51.27
N ALA A 246 -10.09 -8.17 -51.00
CA ALA A 246 -9.01 -9.11 -50.71
C ALA A 246 -9.22 -9.82 -49.36
N VAL A 247 -9.56 -9.08 -48.30
CA VAL A 247 -9.87 -9.64 -46.96
C VAL A 247 -11.02 -10.64 -47.05
N ARG A 248 -12.12 -10.29 -47.72
CA ARG A 248 -13.28 -11.17 -47.95
C ARG A 248 -12.91 -12.46 -48.69
N ARG A 249 -12.02 -12.35 -49.68
CA ARG A 249 -11.53 -13.51 -50.45
C ARG A 249 -10.74 -14.47 -49.55
N ILE A 250 -9.90 -13.95 -48.67
CA ILE A 250 -9.06 -14.75 -47.76
C ILE A 250 -9.92 -15.43 -46.68
N CYS A 251 -10.90 -14.72 -46.13
CA CYS A 251 -11.80 -15.28 -45.12
C CYS A 251 -12.79 -16.31 -45.69
N GLY A 252 -13.11 -16.23 -46.99
CA GLY A 252 -13.81 -17.27 -47.76
C GLY A 252 -15.18 -17.65 -47.19
N GLY A 253 -15.84 -16.75 -46.44
CA GLY A 253 -17.11 -17.00 -45.75
C GLY A 253 -17.06 -17.94 -44.55
N LYS A 254 -15.89 -18.44 -44.16
CA LYS A 254 -15.71 -19.40 -43.06
C LYS A 254 -15.20 -18.76 -41.76
N HIS A 255 -14.51 -17.63 -41.87
CA HIS A 255 -13.90 -16.92 -40.75
C HIS A 255 -14.52 -15.53 -40.58
N LEU A 256 -15.84 -15.47 -40.37
CA LEU A 256 -16.62 -14.23 -40.33
C LEU A 256 -16.14 -13.25 -39.23
N ASP A 257 -15.70 -13.77 -38.09
CA ASP A 257 -15.18 -12.94 -37.00
C ASP A 257 -13.83 -12.30 -37.36
N ILE A 258 -12.95 -13.06 -38.01
CA ILE A 258 -11.65 -12.57 -38.50
C ILE A 258 -11.86 -11.58 -39.63
N GLU A 259 -12.82 -11.82 -40.52
CA GLU A 259 -13.20 -10.90 -41.59
C GLU A 259 -13.69 -9.56 -41.01
N ALA A 260 -14.60 -9.60 -40.04
CA ALA A 260 -15.13 -8.41 -39.38
C ALA A 260 -14.02 -7.61 -38.67
N GLN A 261 -13.08 -8.30 -38.02
CA GLN A 261 -11.94 -7.66 -37.36
C GLN A 261 -10.95 -7.07 -38.37
N ALA A 262 -10.60 -7.80 -39.43
CA ALA A 262 -9.67 -7.36 -40.46
C ALA A 262 -10.18 -6.14 -41.24
N ILE A 263 -11.50 -6.04 -41.46
CA ILE A 263 -12.13 -4.86 -42.05
C ILE A 263 -12.08 -3.68 -41.07
N ARG A 264 -12.47 -3.89 -39.81
CA ARG A 264 -12.52 -2.86 -38.76
C ARG A 264 -11.15 -2.23 -38.46
N ASP A 265 -10.12 -3.07 -38.35
CA ASP A 265 -8.78 -2.65 -37.93
C ASP A 265 -7.86 -2.32 -39.10
N GLY A 266 -8.36 -2.31 -40.34
CA GLY A 266 -7.57 -1.94 -41.51
C GLY A 266 -6.46 -2.94 -41.85
N TRP A 267 -6.63 -4.24 -41.59
CA TRP A 267 -5.58 -5.23 -41.86
C TRP A 267 -5.30 -5.38 -43.37
N ASP A 268 -4.05 -5.64 -43.71
CA ASP A 268 -3.67 -6.03 -45.07
C ASP A 268 -3.99 -7.52 -45.34
N ALA A 269 -3.81 -7.93 -46.58
CA ALA A 269 -4.06 -9.30 -47.02
C ALA A 269 -3.18 -10.31 -46.26
N THR A 270 -1.90 -9.99 -46.03
CA THR A 270 -0.93 -10.89 -45.41
C THR A 270 -1.26 -11.18 -43.94
N ARG A 271 -1.63 -10.16 -43.18
CA ARG A 271 -2.04 -10.31 -41.78
C ARG A 271 -3.34 -11.10 -41.66
N THR A 272 -4.29 -10.86 -42.56
CA THR A 272 -5.57 -11.59 -42.60
C THR A 272 -5.34 -13.08 -42.86
N GLU A 273 -4.44 -13.42 -43.79
CA GLU A 273 -4.08 -14.81 -44.11
C GLU A 273 -3.43 -15.53 -42.93
N LEU A 274 -2.53 -14.84 -42.21
CA LEU A 274 -1.86 -15.38 -41.03
C LEU A 274 -2.85 -15.78 -39.91
N GLU A 275 -3.84 -14.94 -39.65
CA GLU A 275 -4.84 -15.18 -38.60
C GLU A 275 -5.82 -16.30 -38.97
N VAL A 276 -6.23 -16.36 -40.24
CA VAL A 276 -7.01 -17.50 -40.77
C VAL A 276 -6.24 -18.82 -40.62
N LEU A 277 -4.93 -18.82 -40.89
CA LEU A 277 -4.06 -19.99 -40.69
C LEU A 277 -3.92 -20.37 -39.22
N ARG A 278 -3.83 -19.40 -38.30
CA ARG A 278 -3.75 -19.66 -36.84
C ARG A 278 -5.04 -20.27 -36.31
N ALA A 279 -6.18 -19.74 -36.73
CA ALA A 279 -7.50 -20.24 -36.34
C ALA A 279 -7.76 -21.67 -36.86
N SER A 280 -7.13 -22.06 -37.96
CA SER A 280 -7.28 -23.38 -38.57
C SER A 280 -6.38 -24.46 -37.96
N ARG A 281 -5.53 -24.14 -36.97
CA ARG A 281 -4.64 -25.12 -36.30
C ARG A 281 -5.39 -25.88 -35.19
N PRO A 282 -5.25 -27.21 -35.09
CA PRO A 282 -5.83 -27.98 -33.99
C PRO A 282 -5.17 -27.62 -32.65
N LYS A 283 -5.97 -27.24 -31.63
CA LYS A 283 -5.50 -26.99 -30.26
C LYS A 283 -5.41 -28.31 -29.49
N ALA A 284 -4.23 -28.66 -28.99
CA ALA A 284 -4.03 -29.79 -28.09
C ALA A 284 -4.55 -29.47 -26.67
N PRO A 285 -5.05 -30.45 -25.89
CA PRO A 285 -5.53 -30.23 -24.53
C PRO A 285 -4.36 -29.89 -23.57
N ALA A 286 -4.59 -28.93 -22.68
CA ALA A 286 -3.61 -28.51 -21.67
C ALA A 286 -3.56 -29.55 -20.51
N ILE A 287 -2.38 -30.08 -20.23
CA ILE A 287 -2.11 -30.91 -19.04
C ILE A 287 -1.59 -29.97 -17.94
N HIS A 288 -2.32 -29.86 -16.83
CA HIS A 288 -1.85 -29.18 -15.62
C HIS A 288 -1.31 -30.22 -14.63
N ALA A 289 0.00 -30.34 -14.51
CA ALA A 289 0.64 -31.07 -13.40
C ALA A 289 0.89 -30.09 -12.24
N PRO A 290 0.64 -30.47 -10.97
CA PRO A 290 0.96 -29.62 -9.83
C PRO A 290 2.48 -29.42 -9.73
N ASP A 291 2.91 -28.17 -9.57
CA ASP A 291 4.32 -27.82 -9.39
C ASP A 291 4.77 -28.14 -7.95
N THR A 292 5.73 -29.07 -7.84
CA THR A 292 6.34 -29.52 -6.58
C THR A 292 7.81 -29.09 -6.46
N SER A 293 8.19 -28.02 -7.15
CA SER A 293 9.55 -27.48 -7.09
C SER A 293 9.89 -26.95 -5.69
N ILE A 294 11.18 -27.04 -5.32
CA ILE A 294 11.68 -26.49 -4.06
C ILE A 294 12.06 -25.05 -4.33
N THR A 295 11.27 -24.13 -3.78
CA THR A 295 11.53 -22.69 -3.82
C THR A 295 12.01 -22.22 -2.46
N SER A 296 12.54 -20.99 -2.39
CA SER A 296 12.88 -20.35 -1.11
C SER A 296 11.67 -20.30 -0.16
N GLU A 297 10.48 -20.04 -0.69
CA GLU A 297 9.24 -20.01 0.08
C GLU A 297 8.88 -21.38 0.68
N VAL A 298 9.08 -22.47 -0.07
CA VAL A 298 8.86 -23.84 0.43
C VAL A 298 9.81 -24.15 1.59
N LEU A 299 11.08 -23.74 1.49
CA LEU A 299 12.07 -23.93 2.55
C LEU A 299 11.78 -23.05 3.78
N GLU A 300 11.34 -21.80 3.58
CA GLU A 300 10.86 -20.94 4.67
C GLU A 300 9.65 -21.55 5.39
N ALA A 301 8.65 -22.00 4.62
CA ALA A 301 7.46 -22.67 5.16
C ALA A 301 7.84 -23.92 5.97
N ALA A 302 8.80 -24.73 5.48
CA ALA A 302 9.32 -25.89 6.19
C ALA A 302 10.02 -25.48 7.49
N CYS A 303 10.84 -24.43 7.50
CA CYS A 303 11.45 -23.91 8.72
C CYS A 303 10.39 -23.45 9.73
N PHE A 304 9.36 -22.73 9.28
CA PHE A 304 8.29 -22.26 10.17
C PHE A 304 7.46 -23.41 10.76
N GLN A 305 7.12 -24.42 9.95
CA GLN A 305 6.42 -25.63 10.41
C GLN A 305 7.26 -26.39 11.46
N SER A 306 8.56 -26.52 11.21
CA SER A 306 9.50 -27.23 12.10
C SER A 306 9.63 -26.57 13.47
N ALA A 307 9.63 -25.25 13.49
CA ALA A 307 9.69 -24.45 14.71
C ALA A 307 8.31 -24.09 15.29
N LYS A 308 7.23 -24.69 14.75
CA LYS A 308 5.85 -24.60 15.23
C LYS A 308 5.36 -23.17 15.39
N LEU A 309 5.66 -22.31 14.41
CA LEU A 309 5.14 -20.96 14.39
C LEU A 309 3.63 -20.98 14.10
N GLU A 310 2.86 -20.17 14.82
CA GLU A 310 1.41 -20.05 14.62
C GLU A 310 1.07 -19.10 13.46
N GLY A 311 -0.10 -19.29 12.82
CA GLY A 311 -0.63 -18.40 11.79
C GLY A 311 0.10 -18.44 10.45
N LEU A 312 0.67 -19.59 10.10
CA LEU A 312 1.45 -19.79 8.87
C LEU A 312 0.68 -19.46 7.59
N GLU A 313 -0.64 -19.64 7.61
CA GLU A 313 -1.52 -19.39 6.46
C GLU A 313 -1.55 -17.91 6.03
N THR A 314 -1.11 -17.01 6.91
CA THR A 314 -0.99 -15.57 6.63
C THR A 314 0.38 -15.17 6.09
N VAL A 315 1.37 -16.04 6.22
CA VAL A 315 2.79 -15.75 5.92
C VAL A 315 3.27 -16.50 4.69
N CYS A 316 2.82 -17.73 4.49
CA CYS A 316 3.21 -18.59 3.38
C CYS A 316 1.99 -18.95 2.54
N SER A 317 2.20 -19.16 1.23
CA SER A 317 1.16 -19.67 0.35
C SER A 317 0.74 -21.09 0.77
N ALA A 318 -0.53 -21.43 0.53
CA ALA A 318 -1.05 -22.78 0.79
C ALA A 318 -0.27 -23.86 0.04
N GLN A 319 0.18 -23.54 -1.19
CA GLN A 319 1.03 -24.45 -1.98
C GLN A 319 2.38 -24.69 -1.31
N ALA A 320 3.07 -23.63 -0.85
CA ALA A 320 4.35 -23.79 -0.17
C ALA A 320 4.21 -24.62 1.13
N LEU A 321 3.15 -24.37 1.89
CA LEU A 321 2.85 -25.13 3.11
C LEU A 321 2.56 -26.61 2.83
N GLU A 322 1.83 -26.91 1.76
CA GLU A 322 1.51 -28.29 1.36
C GLU A 322 2.76 -29.04 0.88
N VAL A 323 3.58 -28.41 0.03
CA VAL A 323 4.83 -29.01 -0.46
C VAL A 323 5.81 -29.21 0.70
N ALA A 324 5.94 -28.22 1.59
CA ALA A 324 6.78 -28.32 2.79
C ALA A 324 6.33 -29.47 3.70
N ALA A 325 5.04 -29.55 4.02
CA ALA A 325 4.49 -30.59 4.90
C ALA A 325 4.67 -31.99 4.31
N LYS A 326 4.53 -32.15 2.99
CA LYS A 326 4.74 -33.43 2.30
C LYS A 326 6.19 -33.87 2.30
N ARG A 327 7.12 -32.93 2.08
CA ARG A 327 8.54 -33.21 1.87
C ARG A 327 9.35 -33.28 3.18
N PHE A 328 9.03 -32.43 4.15
CA PHE A 328 9.77 -32.28 5.41
C PHE A 328 8.92 -32.70 6.62
N GLN A 329 8.37 -33.91 6.58
CA GLN A 329 7.44 -34.44 7.60
C GLN A 329 8.06 -34.52 9.01
N SER A 330 9.38 -34.74 9.08
CA SER A 330 10.13 -34.81 10.33
C SER A 330 10.63 -33.44 10.83
N GLY A 331 10.29 -32.37 10.12
CA GLY A 331 10.90 -31.05 10.29
C GLY A 331 12.23 -30.91 9.55
N LEU A 332 12.58 -29.67 9.23
CA LEU A 332 13.77 -29.23 8.51
C LEU A 332 14.78 -28.63 9.49
N GLY A 333 15.89 -29.34 9.73
CA GLY A 333 17.00 -28.84 10.54
C GLY A 333 17.90 -27.85 9.79
N LEU A 334 18.81 -27.16 10.50
CA LEU A 334 19.74 -26.19 9.88
C LEU A 334 20.67 -26.85 8.85
N GLN A 335 21.22 -28.03 9.17
CA GLN A 335 22.09 -28.76 8.24
C GLN A 335 21.33 -29.23 7.00
N GLU A 336 20.09 -29.68 7.17
CA GLU A 336 19.24 -30.14 6.07
C GLU A 336 18.81 -28.98 5.17
N LEU A 337 18.45 -27.82 5.75
CA LEU A 337 18.21 -26.57 5.02
C LEU A 337 19.41 -26.19 4.15
N LEU A 338 20.62 -26.24 4.72
CA LEU A 338 21.85 -25.92 4.01
C LEU A 338 22.12 -26.90 2.86
N ILE A 339 21.80 -28.18 3.03
CA ILE A 339 21.93 -29.19 1.98
C ILE A 339 20.91 -28.96 0.87
N GLU A 340 19.62 -28.80 1.18
CA GLU A 340 18.58 -28.60 0.16
C GLU A 340 18.83 -27.33 -0.65
N ALA A 341 19.26 -26.26 -0.01
CA ALA A 341 19.63 -25.04 -0.71
C ALA A 341 20.93 -25.18 -1.53
N ALA A 342 21.94 -25.89 -1.02
CA ALA A 342 23.14 -26.20 -1.80
C ALA A 342 22.78 -27.02 -3.05
N ILE A 343 21.91 -28.04 -2.91
CA ILE A 343 21.45 -28.89 -4.03
C ILE A 343 20.70 -28.05 -5.06
N ALA A 344 19.80 -27.17 -4.61
CA ALA A 344 19.10 -26.25 -5.51
C ALA A 344 20.07 -25.31 -6.25
N ASN A 345 21.18 -24.94 -5.62
CA ASN A 345 22.26 -24.16 -6.23
C ASN A 345 23.27 -25.01 -7.05
N GLY A 346 22.96 -26.28 -7.34
CA GLY A 346 23.77 -27.13 -8.22
C GLY A 346 24.81 -28.01 -7.51
N TYR A 347 24.80 -28.09 -6.18
CA TYR A 347 25.63 -29.03 -5.43
C TYR A 347 25.13 -30.46 -5.60
N THR A 348 26.04 -31.40 -5.91
CA THR A 348 25.69 -32.80 -6.19
C THR A 348 25.80 -33.72 -4.98
N GLY A 349 26.37 -33.24 -3.87
CA GLY A 349 26.48 -34.02 -2.64
C GLY A 349 25.15 -34.11 -1.88
N ARG A 350 24.93 -35.24 -1.21
CA ARG A 350 23.69 -35.53 -0.46
C ARG A 350 23.89 -35.63 1.05
N THR A 351 25.07 -35.26 1.55
CA THR A 351 25.42 -35.39 2.97
C THR A 351 26.20 -34.17 3.44
N PHE A 352 26.11 -33.84 4.73
CA PHE A 352 26.87 -32.73 5.32
C PHE A 352 28.36 -33.06 5.59
N ARG A 353 28.86 -34.21 5.11
CA ARG A 353 30.25 -34.64 5.35
C ARG A 353 31.27 -33.64 4.79
N ASP A 354 31.02 -33.11 3.60
CA ASP A 354 31.79 -32.02 3.01
C ASP A 354 31.12 -30.66 3.30
N SER A 355 31.01 -30.36 4.60
CA SER A 355 30.34 -29.14 5.07
C SER A 355 30.94 -27.86 4.54
N ARG A 356 32.21 -27.85 4.10
CA ARG A 356 32.82 -26.67 3.47
C ARG A 356 32.18 -26.40 2.12
N ARG A 357 32.10 -27.41 1.24
CA ARG A 357 31.46 -27.26 -0.07
C ARG A 357 29.96 -27.01 0.03
N VAL A 358 29.28 -27.64 0.99
CA VAL A 358 27.86 -27.36 1.24
C VAL A 358 27.65 -25.89 1.61
N LEU A 359 28.44 -25.35 2.54
CA LEU A 359 28.35 -23.93 2.93
C LEU A 359 28.71 -22.99 1.77
N GLU A 360 29.76 -23.31 1.01
CA GLU A 360 30.16 -22.56 -0.18
C GLU A 360 29.02 -22.51 -1.22
N ALA A 361 28.38 -23.64 -1.53
CA ALA A 361 27.26 -23.70 -2.48
C ALA A 361 25.95 -23.10 -1.95
N ALA A 362 25.62 -23.32 -0.67
CA ALA A 362 24.42 -22.80 -0.03
C ALA A 362 24.41 -21.26 0.04
N PHE A 363 25.56 -20.66 0.34
CA PHE A 363 25.73 -19.20 0.41
C PHE A 363 26.26 -18.57 -0.89
N GLY A 364 26.34 -19.34 -1.98
CA GLY A 364 26.74 -18.83 -3.30
C GLY A 364 28.22 -18.41 -3.43
N ARG A 365 29.09 -18.81 -2.51
CA ARG A 365 30.54 -18.55 -2.57
C ARG A 365 31.25 -19.67 -3.33
N GLY A 366 31.48 -19.51 -4.63
CA GLY A 366 32.31 -20.42 -5.42
C GLY A 366 31.60 -21.17 -6.55
N ILE A 367 30.37 -20.80 -6.89
CA ILE A 367 29.72 -21.23 -8.12
C ILE A 367 30.14 -20.23 -9.21
N GLU A 368 30.85 -20.70 -10.23
CA GLU A 368 31.18 -19.90 -11.41
C GLU A 368 29.90 -19.29 -11.98
N ALA A 369 29.81 -17.96 -11.90
CA ALA A 369 28.89 -17.07 -12.60
C ALA A 369 27.62 -17.72 -13.20
N GLY A 370 26.55 -17.83 -12.41
CA GLY A 370 25.23 -18.12 -12.97
C GLY A 370 24.16 -18.47 -11.94
N MET A 371 23.57 -17.45 -11.30
CA MET A 371 22.28 -17.50 -10.58
C MET A 371 22.21 -18.48 -9.39
N THR A 372 22.40 -17.97 -8.17
CA THR A 372 21.91 -18.64 -6.95
C THR A 372 20.38 -18.72 -7.04
N ILE A 373 19.81 -19.93 -7.11
CA ILE A 373 18.35 -20.12 -7.22
C ILE A 373 17.69 -19.93 -5.86
N ILE A 374 18.38 -20.34 -4.79
CA ILE A 374 17.92 -20.22 -3.40
C ILE A 374 18.92 -19.41 -2.59
N ASP A 375 18.47 -18.27 -2.06
CA ASP A 375 19.23 -17.44 -1.13
C ASP A 375 18.98 -17.87 0.33
N VAL A 376 19.87 -18.70 0.87
CA VAL A 376 19.82 -19.12 2.27
C VAL A 376 19.97 -17.94 3.24
N GLY A 377 20.71 -16.90 2.85
CA GLY A 377 20.86 -15.69 3.67
C GLY A 377 19.51 -15.00 3.86
N GLY A 378 18.77 -14.82 2.78
CA GLY A 378 17.39 -14.31 2.78
C GLY A 378 16.44 -15.17 3.61
N ILE A 379 16.44 -16.50 3.39
CA ILE A 379 15.60 -17.44 4.15
C ILE A 379 15.89 -17.34 5.65
N LEU A 380 17.15 -17.46 6.04
CA LEU A 380 17.55 -17.39 7.45
C LEU A 380 17.21 -16.04 8.07
N SER A 381 17.34 -14.94 7.32
CA SER A 381 16.95 -13.61 7.78
C SER A 381 15.43 -13.52 8.03
N ASN A 382 14.61 -13.96 7.07
CA ASN A 382 13.15 -13.96 7.18
C ASN A 382 12.69 -14.83 8.35
N VAL A 383 13.23 -16.05 8.45
CA VAL A 383 12.95 -16.99 9.53
C VAL A 383 13.35 -16.40 10.88
N ALA A 384 14.58 -15.89 11.00
CA ALA A 384 15.07 -15.28 12.23
C ALA A 384 14.26 -14.06 12.66
N ASN A 385 13.85 -13.19 11.73
CA ASN A 385 13.05 -12.01 12.02
C ASN A 385 11.70 -12.38 12.63
N LYS A 386 11.04 -13.43 12.15
CA LYS A 386 9.75 -13.89 12.71
C LYS A 386 9.91 -14.46 14.11
N PHE A 387 10.89 -15.33 14.32
CA PHE A 387 11.15 -15.91 15.64
C PHE A 387 11.64 -14.87 16.66
N LEU A 388 12.41 -13.89 16.22
CA LEU A 388 12.81 -12.75 17.04
C LEU A 388 11.58 -11.94 17.47
N LEU A 389 10.67 -11.65 16.53
CA LEU A 389 9.46 -10.90 16.83
C LEU A 389 8.52 -11.67 17.79
N GLU A 390 8.35 -12.96 17.59
CA GLU A 390 7.58 -13.84 18.49
C GLU A 390 8.20 -13.84 19.90
N GLY A 391 9.52 -14.02 19.99
CA GLY A 391 10.25 -13.93 21.25
C GLY A 391 10.06 -12.59 21.95
N PHE A 392 10.13 -11.48 21.20
CA PHE A 392 9.91 -10.14 21.73
C PHE A 392 8.49 -9.96 22.29
N PHE A 393 7.47 -10.46 21.59
CA PHE A 393 6.08 -10.35 22.02
C PHE A 393 5.67 -11.33 23.11
N SER A 394 6.42 -12.42 23.31
CA SER A 394 6.20 -13.37 24.41
C SER A 394 6.46 -12.76 25.79
N VAL A 395 7.20 -11.65 25.86
CA VAL A 395 7.51 -10.97 27.12
C VAL A 395 6.33 -10.09 27.54
N GLU A 396 6.02 -10.12 28.84
CA GLU A 396 5.01 -9.27 29.47
C GLU A 396 5.36 -7.78 29.35
N ARG A 397 4.33 -6.93 29.19
CA ARG A 397 4.48 -5.51 28.84
C ARG A 397 3.57 -4.60 29.67
N VAL A 398 3.32 -4.93 30.94
CA VAL A 398 2.43 -4.19 31.87
C VAL A 398 2.85 -2.73 31.99
N TRP A 399 4.13 -2.41 31.88
CA TRP A 399 4.62 -1.03 31.88
C TRP A 399 3.90 -0.11 30.88
N ARG A 400 3.42 -0.65 29.74
CA ARG A 400 2.65 0.14 28.74
C ARG A 400 1.29 0.61 29.25
N SER A 401 0.74 0.00 30.31
CA SER A 401 -0.53 0.40 30.92
C SER A 401 -0.39 1.56 31.91
N ILE A 402 0.82 1.83 32.41
CA ILE A 402 1.09 2.82 33.46
C ILE A 402 2.01 3.96 33.02
N CYS A 403 2.55 3.90 31.80
CA CYS A 403 3.34 4.99 31.24
C CYS A 403 3.01 5.25 29.77
N ALA A 404 3.17 6.51 29.36
CA ALA A 404 3.04 6.90 27.96
C ALA A 404 4.37 6.74 27.23
N VAL A 405 4.33 6.20 26.01
CA VAL A 405 5.50 6.15 25.12
C VAL A 405 5.57 7.45 24.34
N ARG A 406 6.72 8.12 24.39
CA ARG A 406 7.00 9.35 23.63
C ARG A 406 8.18 9.15 22.71
N ASN A 407 8.09 9.71 21.51
CA ASN A 407 9.19 9.73 20.55
C ASN A 407 10.19 10.82 20.92
N VAL A 408 11.49 10.51 20.82
CA VAL A 408 12.57 11.50 20.88
C VAL A 408 13.25 11.57 19.51
N SER A 409 13.58 12.79 19.08
CA SER A 409 14.22 13.01 17.77
C SER A 409 15.71 12.70 17.76
N ASP A 410 16.37 12.76 18.93
CA ASP A 410 17.79 12.47 19.09
C ASP A 410 18.10 11.85 20.47
N PHE A 411 19.38 11.54 20.71
CA PHE A 411 19.89 10.95 21.96
C PHE A 411 20.28 12.00 23.03
N LYS A 412 19.99 13.29 22.81
CA LYS A 412 20.27 14.31 23.82
C LYS A 412 19.23 14.21 24.93
N THR A 413 19.60 14.72 26.11
CA THR A 413 18.65 14.87 27.21
C THR A 413 17.55 15.83 26.77
N VAL A 414 16.32 15.32 26.75
CA VAL A 414 15.12 16.10 26.51
C VAL A 414 14.58 16.57 27.85
N THR A 415 14.27 17.86 27.92
CA THR A 415 13.70 18.48 29.10
C THR A 415 12.23 18.79 28.83
N SER A 416 11.35 18.17 29.60
CA SER A 416 9.91 18.44 29.59
C SER A 416 9.58 19.40 30.71
N TYR A 417 8.76 20.40 30.39
CA TYR A 417 8.31 21.41 31.34
C TYR A 417 6.83 21.20 31.67
N ARG A 418 6.49 21.26 32.94
CA ARG A 418 5.12 21.41 33.42
C ARG A 418 4.95 22.85 33.89
N LEU A 419 4.11 23.61 33.19
CA LEU A 419 3.71 24.94 33.63
C LEU A 419 2.88 24.81 34.92
N VAL A 420 3.28 25.55 35.93
CA VAL A 420 2.62 25.63 37.24
C VAL A 420 2.46 27.10 37.59
N GLY A 421 1.32 27.54 38.13
CA GLY A 421 1.16 28.95 38.47
C GLY A 421 -0.22 29.32 38.94
N LYS A 422 -0.34 30.55 39.48
CA LYS A 422 -1.61 31.15 39.90
C LYS A 422 -2.44 31.54 38.68
N ASP A 423 -3.24 30.60 38.19
CA ASP A 423 -4.14 30.73 37.06
C ASP A 423 -5.62 30.89 37.46
N GLN A 424 -5.91 30.84 38.76
CA GLN A 424 -7.27 30.99 39.28
C GLN A 424 -7.74 32.44 39.25
N TYR A 425 -9.01 32.61 38.88
CA TYR A 425 -9.68 33.89 38.91
C TYR A 425 -9.94 34.34 40.36
N GLU A 426 -9.53 35.57 40.67
CA GLU A 426 -9.88 36.23 41.92
C GLU A 426 -11.16 37.06 41.76
N GLN A 427 -11.97 37.13 42.82
CA GLN A 427 -13.17 37.95 42.81
C GLN A 427 -12.77 39.44 42.72
N VAL A 428 -13.22 40.10 41.65
CA VAL A 428 -13.02 41.54 41.46
C VAL A 428 -14.15 42.28 42.19
N ALA A 429 -13.79 43.10 43.17
CA ALA A 429 -14.75 43.99 43.83
C ALA A 429 -15.27 45.05 42.82
N PRO A 430 -16.48 45.61 43.00
CA PRO A 430 -16.98 46.69 42.14
C PRO A 430 -16.00 47.88 42.10
N GLY A 431 -15.43 48.17 40.92
CA GLY A 431 -14.40 49.20 40.73
C GLY A 431 -12.95 48.76 40.98
N GLY A 432 -12.71 47.49 41.30
CA GLY A 432 -11.37 46.93 41.48
C GLY A 432 -10.68 46.56 40.16
N GLU A 433 -9.36 46.47 40.19
CA GLU A 433 -8.54 46.04 39.06
C GLU A 433 -8.35 44.51 39.02
N LEU A 434 -8.27 43.95 37.80
CA LEU A 434 -7.94 42.54 37.58
C LEU A 434 -6.50 42.24 38.02
N LYS A 435 -6.31 41.14 38.76
CA LYS A 435 -4.97 40.71 39.16
C LYS A 435 -4.29 39.93 38.04
N HIS A 436 -3.01 40.20 37.83
CA HIS A 436 -2.17 39.42 36.93
C HIS A 436 -1.79 38.08 37.58
N GLY A 437 -2.02 36.99 36.86
CA GLY A 437 -1.50 35.67 37.22
C GLY A 437 0.02 35.60 37.04
N SER A 438 0.62 34.58 37.65
CA SER A 438 2.05 34.26 37.50
C SER A 438 2.23 32.84 36.99
N LEU A 439 3.16 32.64 36.06
CA LEU A 439 3.54 31.32 35.56
C LEU A 439 4.95 30.97 36.05
N GLY A 440 5.10 29.74 36.54
CA GLY A 440 6.36 29.07 36.85
C GLY A 440 6.44 27.73 36.11
N GLU A 441 7.56 27.03 36.28
CA GLU A 441 7.83 25.77 35.60
C GLU A 441 8.42 24.72 36.54
N GLU A 442 8.01 23.47 36.32
CA GLU A 442 8.70 22.28 36.81
C GLU A 442 9.33 21.53 35.66
N THR A 443 10.47 20.91 35.93
CA THR A 443 11.35 20.41 34.89
C THR A 443 11.62 18.93 35.10
N TYR A 444 11.40 18.12 34.07
CA TYR A 444 11.68 16.69 34.06
C TYR A 444 12.59 16.35 32.87
N SER A 445 13.67 15.61 33.11
CA SER A 445 14.61 15.22 32.06
C SER A 445 14.49 13.74 31.70
N ASN A 446 14.48 13.41 30.43
CA ASN A 446 14.56 12.04 29.92
C ASN A 446 15.59 11.94 28.77
N LYS A 447 16.22 10.77 28.62
CA LYS A 447 17.22 10.51 27.58
C LYS A 447 17.03 9.10 27.02
N ALA A 448 17.11 8.97 25.70
CA ALA A 448 17.20 7.66 25.06
C ALA A 448 18.64 7.17 25.04
N ASP A 449 18.83 5.85 25.15
CA ASP A 449 20.12 5.18 25.04
C ASP A 449 19.98 3.90 24.21
N THR A 450 21.10 3.44 23.64
CA THR A 450 21.13 2.30 22.72
C THR A 450 21.52 1.03 23.46
N TYR A 451 20.72 -0.03 23.28
CA TYR A 451 20.99 -1.38 23.76
C TYR A 451 21.12 -2.31 22.56
N GLY A 452 22.15 -3.15 22.54
CA GLY A 452 22.41 -4.07 21.44
C GLY A 452 23.13 -5.33 21.92
N LEU A 453 22.84 -6.45 21.25
CA LEU A 453 23.50 -7.72 21.47
C LEU A 453 23.66 -8.42 20.11
N MET A 454 24.85 -8.91 19.83
CA MET A 454 25.14 -9.70 18.63
C MET A 454 25.67 -11.07 19.05
N LEU A 455 25.07 -12.13 18.51
CA LEU A 455 25.54 -13.50 18.68
C LEU A 455 26.17 -13.95 17.36
N ALA A 456 27.41 -14.43 17.44
CA ALA A 456 28.08 -15.07 16.33
C ALA A 456 27.88 -16.59 16.44
N ILE A 457 27.55 -17.21 15.30
CA ILE A 457 27.47 -18.66 15.17
C ILE A 457 28.70 -19.08 14.36
N ASP A 458 29.54 -19.93 14.92
CA ASP A 458 30.73 -20.41 14.23
C ASP A 458 30.44 -21.69 13.39
N ARG A 459 31.42 -22.12 12.61
CA ARG A 459 31.29 -23.33 11.78
C ARG A 459 31.12 -24.60 12.64
N ARG A 460 31.73 -24.67 13.82
CA ARG A 460 31.63 -25.83 14.72
C ARG A 460 30.23 -25.89 15.34
N ASP A 461 29.66 -24.74 15.68
CA ASP A 461 28.28 -24.62 16.15
C ASP A 461 27.32 -25.21 15.10
N ILE A 462 27.47 -24.82 13.82
CA ILE A 462 26.64 -25.37 12.72
C ILE A 462 26.82 -26.89 12.56
N ILE A 463 28.05 -27.39 12.66
CA ILE A 463 28.36 -28.81 12.49
C ILE A 463 27.86 -29.65 13.67
N ASN A 464 27.91 -29.11 14.88
CA ASN A 464 27.55 -29.82 16.11
C ASN A 464 26.10 -29.54 16.55
N ASP A 465 25.28 -28.87 15.73
CA ASP A 465 23.88 -28.55 16.01
C ASP A 465 22.94 -29.75 15.78
N ASP A 466 23.24 -30.89 16.41
CA ASP A 466 22.45 -32.12 16.26
C ASP A 466 21.09 -32.04 16.96
N LEU A 467 20.93 -31.08 17.88
CA LEU A 467 19.71 -30.87 18.68
C LEU A 467 18.91 -29.62 18.24
N GLY A 468 19.34 -28.93 17.18
CA GLY A 468 18.66 -27.72 16.68
C GLY A 468 18.68 -26.56 17.68
N ALA A 469 19.65 -26.49 18.58
CA ALA A 469 19.78 -25.42 19.57
C ALA A 469 19.91 -24.04 18.90
N ILE A 470 20.58 -23.98 17.75
CA ILE A 470 20.75 -22.73 16.98
C ILE A 470 19.41 -22.17 16.50
N THR A 471 18.45 -23.03 16.15
CA THR A 471 17.13 -22.60 15.68
C THR A 471 16.32 -21.86 16.77
N THR A 472 16.66 -22.03 18.05
CA THR A 472 16.02 -21.33 19.17
C THR A 472 16.63 -19.96 19.46
N VAL A 473 17.83 -19.67 18.94
CA VAL A 473 18.59 -18.46 19.24
C VAL A 473 17.82 -17.18 18.89
N PRO A 474 17.18 -17.04 17.71
CA PRO A 474 16.42 -15.83 17.38
C PRO A 474 15.30 -15.54 18.38
N ARG A 475 14.54 -16.58 18.80
CA ARG A 475 13.48 -16.43 19.80
C ARG A 475 14.02 -16.00 21.16
N LYS A 476 15.16 -16.56 21.59
CA LYS A 476 15.83 -16.17 22.85
C LYS A 476 16.35 -14.73 22.80
N LEU A 477 16.90 -14.29 21.66
CA LEU A 477 17.32 -12.90 21.45
C LEU A 477 16.13 -11.94 21.49
N GLY A 478 15.04 -12.28 20.81
CA GLY A 478 13.79 -11.55 20.85
C GLY A 478 13.29 -11.37 22.29
N ALA A 479 13.16 -12.46 23.04
CA ALA A 479 12.74 -12.43 24.44
C ALA A 479 13.73 -11.65 25.33
N GLY A 480 15.04 -11.76 25.05
CA GLY A 480 16.08 -10.97 25.72
C GLY A 480 15.82 -9.47 25.57
N SER A 481 15.56 -9.00 24.35
CA SER A 481 15.28 -7.58 24.10
C SER A 481 14.02 -7.08 24.82
N GLY A 482 12.95 -7.88 24.86
CA GLY A 482 11.74 -7.55 25.64
C GLY A 482 12.03 -7.46 27.14
N LYS A 483 12.82 -8.41 27.68
CA LYS A 483 13.22 -8.41 29.10
C LYS A 483 14.08 -7.21 29.47
N THR A 484 15.02 -6.80 28.60
CA THR A 484 15.84 -5.60 28.84
C THR A 484 14.98 -4.35 28.96
N ILE A 485 13.91 -4.21 28.17
CA ILE A 485 12.97 -3.08 28.33
C ILE A 485 12.30 -3.12 29.71
N ASN A 486 11.82 -4.29 30.13
CA ASN A 486 11.21 -4.45 31.45
C ASN A 486 12.22 -4.14 32.58
N GLU A 487 13.44 -4.63 32.46
CA GLU A 487 14.49 -4.39 33.43
C GLU A 487 14.81 -2.89 33.54
N VAL A 488 15.00 -2.20 32.42
CA VAL A 488 15.29 -0.75 32.41
C VAL A 488 14.13 0.03 33.00
N PHE A 489 12.89 -0.29 32.59
CA PHE A 489 11.70 0.39 33.08
C PHE A 489 11.50 0.17 34.59
N TRP A 490 11.44 -1.09 35.04
CA TRP A 490 11.15 -1.40 36.44
C TRP A 490 12.28 -0.97 37.38
N THR A 491 13.54 -1.08 36.95
CA THR A 491 14.67 -0.52 37.72
C THR A 491 14.49 0.98 37.92
N THR A 492 14.17 1.71 36.86
CA THR A 492 13.95 3.18 36.94
C THR A 492 12.73 3.52 37.77
N PHE A 493 11.61 2.81 37.56
CA PHE A 493 10.34 3.05 38.23
C PHE A 493 10.41 2.78 39.73
N LEU A 494 11.09 1.70 40.13
CA LEU A 494 11.27 1.34 41.54
C LEU A 494 12.35 2.20 42.22
N ALA A 495 13.32 2.71 41.48
CA ALA A 495 14.35 3.64 41.99
C ALA A 495 13.84 5.08 42.17
N ASN A 496 12.60 5.25 42.65
CA ASN A 496 11.93 6.55 42.68
C ASN A 496 11.62 7.06 44.10
N SER A 497 12.59 6.87 45.00
CA SER A 497 12.54 7.36 46.38
C SER A 497 12.51 8.88 46.50
N GLY A 498 12.87 9.63 45.44
CA GLY A 498 12.73 11.08 45.39
C GLY A 498 11.30 11.54 45.06
N PHE A 499 10.55 10.76 44.29
CA PHE A 499 9.17 11.09 43.93
C PHE A 499 8.18 10.55 44.95
N PHE A 500 8.24 9.25 45.29
CA PHE A 500 7.34 8.65 46.28
C PHE A 500 7.86 8.91 47.69
N THR A 501 7.38 9.99 48.30
CA THR A 501 7.78 10.41 49.65
C THR A 501 6.58 10.91 50.43
N ALA A 502 6.65 10.81 51.76
CA ALA A 502 5.62 11.39 52.62
C ALA A 502 5.49 12.92 52.40
N GLY A 503 6.60 13.60 52.07
CA GLY A 503 6.62 15.03 51.78
C GLY A 503 5.81 15.42 50.55
N ASN A 504 5.81 14.56 49.51
CA ASN A 504 5.02 14.76 48.30
C ASN A 504 3.56 14.27 48.45
N LYS A 505 3.16 13.81 49.65
CA LYS A 505 1.81 13.28 49.94
C LYS A 505 1.36 12.19 48.96
N ASN A 506 2.30 11.37 48.50
CA ASN A 506 2.07 10.28 47.56
C ASN A 506 2.65 8.95 48.06
N PHE A 507 3.01 8.88 49.33
CA PHE A 507 3.53 7.69 49.99
C PHE A 507 2.97 7.57 51.40
N ILE A 508 2.44 6.39 51.72
CA ILE A 508 1.92 6.02 53.03
C ILE A 508 2.63 4.75 53.49
N SER A 509 2.90 4.66 54.80
CA SER A 509 3.53 3.48 55.41
C SER A 509 2.94 3.23 56.79
N GLY A 510 2.83 1.96 57.20
CA GLY A 510 2.38 1.58 58.53
C GLY A 510 1.56 0.29 58.51
N ALA A 511 1.02 -0.10 59.67
CA ALA A 511 0.17 -1.28 59.77
C ALA A 511 -1.18 -1.11 59.04
N ASP A 512 -1.62 0.13 58.81
CA ASP A 512 -2.88 0.47 58.15
C ASP A 512 -2.76 0.62 56.63
N THR A 513 -1.58 0.32 56.06
CA THR A 513 -1.35 0.35 54.60
C THR A 513 -1.34 -1.04 53.97
N VAL A 514 -1.80 -2.06 54.70
CA VAL A 514 -2.02 -3.40 54.14
C VAL A 514 -3.06 -3.32 53.02
N LEU A 515 -2.87 -4.07 51.93
CA LEU A 515 -3.83 -4.13 50.83
C LEU A 515 -5.13 -4.80 51.30
N SER A 516 -6.07 -3.96 51.72
CA SER A 516 -7.44 -4.28 52.16
C SER A 516 -8.36 -3.13 51.75
N ILE A 517 -9.68 -3.26 51.97
CA ILE A 517 -10.63 -2.17 51.70
C ILE A 517 -10.25 -0.91 52.48
N ASP A 518 -9.88 -1.04 53.76
CA ASP A 518 -9.50 0.10 54.60
C ASP A 518 -8.20 0.75 54.13
N GLY A 519 -7.19 -0.06 53.78
CA GLY A 519 -5.92 0.43 53.25
C GLY A 519 -6.07 1.11 51.89
N LEU A 520 -6.92 0.56 51.01
CA LEU A 520 -7.24 1.16 49.72
C LEU A 520 -8.01 2.46 49.89
N THR A 521 -8.99 2.52 50.79
CA THR A 521 -9.72 3.75 51.14
C THR A 521 -8.74 4.84 51.58
N LYS A 522 -7.75 4.49 52.42
CA LYS A 522 -6.71 5.44 52.84
C LYS A 522 -5.85 5.92 51.67
N ALA A 523 -5.49 5.02 50.75
CA ALA A 523 -4.72 5.38 49.56
C ALA A 523 -5.53 6.30 48.62
N GLU A 524 -6.81 6.02 48.40
CA GLU A 524 -7.71 6.83 47.58
C GLU A 524 -7.90 8.23 48.16
N VAL A 525 -8.17 8.34 49.46
CA VAL A 525 -8.26 9.64 50.15
C VAL A 525 -6.96 10.41 49.99
N THR A 526 -5.81 9.77 50.25
CA THR A 526 -4.50 10.42 50.10
C THR A 526 -4.26 10.91 48.67
N PHE A 527 -4.71 10.16 47.67
CA PHE A 527 -4.59 10.54 46.26
C PHE A 527 -5.52 11.71 45.89
N MET A 528 -6.78 11.65 46.29
CA MET A 528 -7.78 12.68 45.98
C MET A 528 -7.51 14.01 46.73
N ASP A 529 -6.90 13.94 47.91
CA ASP A 529 -6.48 15.10 48.70
C ASP A 529 -5.17 15.73 48.19
N GLN A 530 -4.57 15.21 47.12
CA GLN A 530 -3.41 15.84 46.52
C GLN A 530 -3.75 17.24 46.03
N VAL A 531 -2.88 18.17 46.42
CA VAL A 531 -2.96 19.57 46.03
C VAL A 531 -1.81 19.94 45.13
N ASP A 532 -2.04 20.87 44.23
CA ASP A 532 -0.98 21.55 43.49
C ASP A 532 -0.13 22.45 44.41
N LYS A 533 0.85 23.14 43.82
CA LYS A 533 1.73 24.05 44.55
C LYS A 533 1.01 25.25 45.15
N ASP A 534 -0.17 25.59 44.65
CA ASP A 534 -1.01 26.68 45.13
C ASP A 534 -1.99 26.21 46.24
N GLY A 535 -1.88 24.94 46.64
CA GLY A 535 -2.68 24.35 47.71
C GLY A 535 -4.09 23.97 47.28
N LYS A 536 -4.33 23.83 45.98
CA LYS A 536 -5.65 23.56 45.39
C LYS A 536 -5.74 22.10 44.95
N PRO A 537 -6.90 21.43 45.11
CA PRO A 537 -7.02 20.02 44.73
C PRO A 537 -6.71 19.80 43.25
N ILE A 538 -5.91 18.77 42.95
CA ILE A 538 -5.55 18.41 41.56
C ILE A 538 -6.78 17.88 40.81
N GLY A 539 -7.76 17.31 41.51
CA GLY A 539 -9.05 16.89 40.95
C GLY A 539 -8.97 15.66 40.03
N VAL A 540 -7.94 14.82 40.19
CA VAL A 540 -7.75 13.58 39.42
C VAL A 540 -8.17 12.38 40.26
N LEU A 541 -8.86 11.43 39.62
CA LEU A 541 -9.30 10.19 40.26
C LEU A 541 -8.30 9.05 39.97
N PRO A 542 -8.01 8.17 40.95
CA PRO A 542 -7.19 7.00 40.71
C PRO A 542 -7.87 6.02 39.74
N GLN A 543 -7.11 5.43 38.81
CA GLN A 543 -7.64 4.51 37.78
C GLN A 543 -6.97 3.14 37.74
N VAL A 544 -5.74 3.03 38.26
CA VAL A 544 -4.93 1.81 38.14
C VAL A 544 -4.40 1.42 39.51
N LEU A 545 -4.74 0.20 39.95
CA LEU A 545 -4.14 -0.45 41.09
C LEU A 545 -2.99 -1.33 40.63
N LEU A 546 -1.76 -0.89 40.84
CA LEU A 546 -0.55 -1.65 40.50
C LEU A 546 -0.05 -2.42 41.72
N VAL A 547 0.06 -3.74 41.61
CA VAL A 547 0.48 -4.62 42.72
C VAL A 547 1.57 -5.61 42.27
N PRO A 548 2.49 -6.01 43.17
CA PRO A 548 3.41 -7.11 42.89
C PRO A 548 2.63 -8.43 42.76
N THR A 549 3.24 -9.42 42.13
CA THR A 549 2.62 -10.75 41.90
C THR A 549 2.09 -11.38 43.19
N ALA A 550 2.79 -11.20 44.31
CA ALA A 550 2.38 -11.71 45.63
C ALA A 550 1.03 -11.17 46.13
N LEU A 551 0.59 -10.02 45.61
CA LEU A 551 -0.67 -9.37 45.99
C LEU A 551 -1.72 -9.38 44.87
N SER A 552 -1.43 -10.02 43.72
CA SER A 552 -2.30 -10.00 42.54
C SER A 552 -3.71 -10.55 42.81
N ALA A 553 -3.82 -11.66 43.55
CA ALA A 553 -5.13 -12.24 43.87
C ALA A 553 -5.96 -11.31 44.76
N MET A 554 -5.33 -10.70 45.77
CA MET A 554 -5.98 -9.73 46.66
C MET A 554 -6.40 -8.47 45.89
N GLY A 555 -5.51 -7.93 45.05
CA GLY A 555 -5.81 -6.77 44.21
C GLY A 555 -6.85 -7.01 43.13
N SER A 556 -7.11 -8.26 42.74
CA SER A 556 -8.20 -8.61 41.80
C SER A 556 -9.55 -8.82 42.51
N GLN A 557 -9.52 -9.06 43.82
CA GLN A 557 -10.71 -9.27 44.64
C GLN A 557 -11.33 -7.94 45.11
N LEU A 558 -10.48 -6.96 45.40
CA LEU A 558 -10.85 -5.57 45.69
C LEU A 558 -11.25 -4.86 44.39
#